data_AF-A0A551YLG4-F1
#
_entry.id   AF-A0A551YLG4-F1
#
_cell.length_a   1.000
_cell.length_b   1.000
_cell.length_c   1.000
_cell.angle_alpha   90.00
_cell.angle_beta   90.00
_cell.angle_gamma   90.00
#
_symmetry.space_group_name_H-M   'P 1'
#
loop_
_entity.id
_entity.type
_entity.pdbx_description
1 polymer ?
#
loop_
_entity_poly.entity_id
_entity_poly.type
_entity_poly.pdbx_seq_one_letter_code
_entity_poly.pdbx_strand_id
1 'polypeptide(L)'
;MSNETVTYSLEVVLTRIEGKIDTLQKDVNQKFDNLQKDVNQKFDNLQKDVDQKFDKIDERLNKLEVGQAKLTEKVEGIDNRLKSVEGTQKNQVWTLIILLASAIATAGWKVFFSGNP
;
A
#
# COMPACT_ATOMS: atom_id res chain seq x y z
N MET A 1 -32.00 -72.80 -33.19
CA MET A 1 -31.75 -71.34 -33.06
C MET A 1 -31.57 -70.80 -34.46
N SER A 2 -32.60 -70.18 -35.04
CA SER A 2 -32.51 -69.55 -36.36
C SER A 2 -31.62 -68.30 -36.25
N ASN A 3 -30.53 -68.26 -37.01
CA ASN A 3 -29.72 -67.05 -37.16
C ASN A 3 -30.50 -66.06 -38.05
N GLU A 4 -31.30 -65.20 -37.43
CA GLU A 4 -31.93 -64.08 -38.12
C GLU A 4 -30.87 -63.05 -38.47
N THR A 5 -30.60 -62.89 -39.76
CA THR A 5 -29.67 -61.87 -40.26
C THR A 5 -30.47 -60.60 -40.54
N VAL A 6 -30.41 -59.63 -39.63
CA VAL A 6 -31.03 -58.31 -39.85
C VAL A 6 -30.16 -57.54 -40.84
N THR A 7 -30.66 -57.32 -42.06
CA THR A 7 -29.94 -56.60 -43.11
C THR A 7 -30.31 -55.11 -43.06
N TYR A 8 -29.32 -54.24 -42.87
CA TYR A 8 -29.49 -52.79 -42.99
C TYR A 8 -29.02 -52.31 -44.36
N SER A 9 -29.71 -51.34 -44.96
CA SER A 9 -29.18 -50.66 -46.15
C SER A 9 -28.07 -49.69 -45.74
N LEU A 10 -27.05 -49.55 -46.58
CA LEU A 10 -25.99 -48.58 -46.38
C LEU A 10 -26.53 -47.14 -46.32
N GLU A 11 -27.59 -46.83 -47.07
CA GLU A 11 -28.24 -45.52 -47.07
C GLU A 11 -28.81 -45.15 -45.70
N VAL A 12 -29.46 -46.10 -45.01
CA VAL A 12 -30.00 -45.86 -43.66
C VAL A 12 -28.88 -45.59 -42.66
N VAL A 13 -27.77 -46.33 -42.77
CA VAL A 13 -26.60 -46.12 -41.92
C VAL A 13 -25.97 -44.74 -42.18
N LEU A 14 -25.80 -44.36 -43.45
CA LEU A 14 -25.26 -43.06 -43.84
C LEU A 14 -26.13 -41.91 -43.32
N THR A 15 -27.44 -41.95 -43.57
CA THR A 15 -28.40 -40.94 -43.10
C THR A 15 -28.33 -40.78 -41.58
N ARG A 16 -28.21 -41.89 -40.83
CA ARG A 16 -28.10 -41.85 -39.37
C ARG A 16 -26.76 -41.25 -38.90
N ILE A 17 -25.67 -41.49 -39.64
CA ILE A 17 -24.36 -40.92 -39.34
C ILE A 17 -24.37 -39.41 -39.60
N GLU A 18 -24.90 -38.96 -40.74
CA GLU A 18 -25.05 -37.55 -41.09
C GLU A 18 -25.83 -36.79 -39.99
N GLY A 19 -26.99 -37.30 -39.58
CA GLY A 19 -27.77 -36.67 -38.51
C GLY A 19 -27.05 -36.63 -37.16
N LYS A 20 -26.21 -37.62 -36.84
CA LYS A 20 -25.35 -37.58 -35.65
C LYS A 20 -24.24 -36.54 -35.78
N ILE A 21 -23.64 -36.40 -36.96
CA ILE A 21 -22.61 -35.39 -37.23
C ILE A 21 -23.21 -33.99 -37.10
N ASP A 22 -24.38 -33.73 -37.67
CA ASP A 22 -25.07 -32.43 -37.57
C ASP A 22 -25.39 -32.08 -36.10
N THR A 23 -25.86 -33.06 -35.34
CA THR A 23 -26.14 -32.89 -33.90
C THR A 23 -24.86 -32.58 -33.14
N LEU A 24 -23.79 -33.32 -33.38
CA LEU A 24 -22.48 -33.09 -32.75
C LEU A 24 -21.91 -31.71 -33.10
N GLN A 25 -22.00 -31.28 -34.36
CA GLN A 25 -21.56 -29.96 -34.79
C GLN A 25 -22.33 -28.86 -34.07
N LYS A 26 -23.66 -28.98 -33.96
CA LYS A 26 -24.48 -28.02 -33.23
C LYS A 26 -24.12 -27.96 -31.75
N ASP A 27 -23.97 -29.11 -31.09
CA ASP A 27 -23.63 -29.19 -29.66
C ASP A 27 -22.25 -28.60 -29.37
N VAL A 28 -21.26 -28.89 -30.23
CA VAL A 28 -19.90 -28.33 -30.11
C VAL A 28 -19.92 -26.82 -30.28
N ASN A 29 -20.60 -26.30 -31.31
CA ASN A 29 -20.69 -24.86 -31.53
C ASN A 29 -21.35 -24.15 -30.33
N GLN A 30 -22.46 -24.69 -29.82
CA GLN A 30 -23.11 -24.13 -28.63
C GLN A 30 -22.22 -24.15 -27.38
N LYS A 31 -21.48 -25.25 -27.16
CA LYS A 31 -20.52 -25.34 -26.04
C LYS A 31 -19.39 -24.32 -26.20
N PHE A 32 -18.90 -24.12 -27.42
CA PHE A 32 -17.84 -23.16 -27.70
C PHE A 32 -18.31 -21.72 -27.49
N ASP A 33 -19.50 -21.36 -27.97
CA ASP A 33 -20.10 -20.03 -27.76
C ASP A 33 -20.29 -19.72 -26.26
N ASN A 34 -20.80 -20.71 -25.50
CA ASN A 34 -20.95 -20.59 -24.05
C ASN A 34 -19.59 -20.42 -23.35
N LEU A 35 -18.59 -21.22 -23.73
CA LEU A 35 -17.24 -21.11 -23.18
C LEU A 35 -16.64 -19.73 -23.47
N GLN A 36 -16.77 -19.23 -24.70
CA GLN A 36 -16.28 -17.90 -25.09
C GLN A 36 -16.95 -16.81 -24.25
N LYS A 37 -18.26 -16.90 -24.05
CA LYS A 37 -19.00 -15.96 -23.20
C LYS A 37 -18.53 -16.01 -21.74
N ASP A 38 -18.39 -17.20 -21.17
CA ASP A 38 -17.97 -17.37 -19.77
C ASP A 38 -16.55 -16.85 -19.54
N VAL A 39 -15.64 -17.13 -20.49
CA VAL A 39 -14.25 -16.62 -20.45
C VAL A 39 -14.23 -15.10 -20.53
N ASN A 40 -14.95 -14.50 -21.48
CA ASN A 40 -15.02 -13.05 -21.61
C ASN A 40 -15.57 -12.40 -20.35
N GLN A 41 -16.67 -12.92 -19.79
CA GLN A 41 -17.24 -12.40 -18.54
C GLN A 41 -16.28 -12.52 -17.36
N LYS A 42 -15.56 -13.63 -17.22
CA LYS A 42 -14.53 -13.80 -16.19
C LYS A 42 -13.39 -12.80 -16.36
N PHE A 43 -12.96 -12.57 -17.60
CA PHE A 43 -11.89 -11.62 -17.90
C PHE A 43 -12.31 -10.18 -17.60
N ASP A 44 -13.52 -9.77 -18.01
CA ASP A 44 -14.07 -8.44 -17.72
C ASP A 44 -14.19 -8.19 -16.21
N ASN A 45 -14.62 -9.19 -15.45
CA ASN A 45 -14.71 -9.10 -13.99
C ASN A 45 -13.32 -9.00 -13.36
N LEU A 46 -12.35 -9.80 -13.83
CA LEU A 46 -10.97 -9.74 -13.36
C LEU A 46 -10.35 -8.37 -13.63
N GLN A 47 -10.58 -7.79 -14.81
CA GLN A 47 -10.09 -6.47 -15.17
C GLN A 47 -10.65 -5.40 -14.22
N LYS A 48 -11.98 -5.40 -13.99
CA LYS A 48 -12.62 -4.48 -13.04
C LYS A 48 -12.08 -4.62 -11.62
N ASP A 49 -11.89 -5.85 -11.14
CA ASP A 49 -11.37 -6.11 -9.79
C ASP A 49 -9.93 -5.62 -9.64
N VAL A 50 -9.11 -5.77 -10.69
CA VAL A 50 -7.73 -5.28 -10.74
C VAL A 50 -7.71 -3.76 -10.75
N ASP A 51 -8.49 -3.10 -11.61
CA ASP A 51 -8.57 -1.65 -11.70
C ASP A 51 -8.98 -1.03 -10.34
N GLN A 52 -10.01 -1.57 -9.70
CA GLN A 52 -10.44 -1.12 -8.36
C GLN A 52 -9.37 -1.31 -7.28
N LYS A 53 -8.54 -2.36 -7.38
CA LYS A 53 -7.44 -2.58 -6.43
C LYS A 53 -6.32 -1.55 -6.66
N PHE A 54 -6.02 -1.22 -7.91
CA PHE A 54 -5.05 -0.18 -8.24
C PHE A 54 -5.51 1.20 -7.77
N ASP A 55 -6.77 1.58 -8.00
CA ASP A 55 -7.33 2.85 -7.49
C ASP A 55 -7.19 2.97 -5.96
N LYS A 56 -7.47 1.88 -5.23
CA LYS A 56 -7.29 1.84 -3.77
C LYS A 56 -5.84 1.91 -3.33
N ILE A 57 -4.92 1.35 -4.12
CA ILE A 57 -3.48 1.44 -3.84
C ILE A 57 -3.04 2.89 -4.03
N ASP A 58 -3.44 3.54 -5.12
CA ASP A 58 -3.10 4.95 -5.40
C ASP A 58 -3.63 5.88 -4.31
N GLU A 59 -4.87 5.68 -3.84
CA GLU A 59 -5.42 6.45 -2.72
C GLU A 59 -4.59 6.27 -1.44
N ARG A 60 -4.15 5.05 -1.13
CA ARG A 60 -3.32 4.76 0.04
C ARG A 60 -1.92 5.37 -0.09
N LEU A 61 -1.32 5.32 -1.28
CA LEU A 61 -0.01 5.91 -1.55
C LEU A 61 -0.07 7.44 -1.39
N ASN A 62 -1.10 8.10 -1.93
CA ASN A 62 -1.30 9.53 -1.75
C ASN A 62 -1.43 9.91 -0.26
N LYS A 63 -2.18 9.13 0.53
CA LYS A 63 -2.28 9.34 1.98
C LYS A 63 -0.95 9.16 2.70
N LEU A 64 -0.13 8.20 2.28
CA LEU A 64 1.21 7.98 2.83
C LEU A 64 2.15 9.14 2.49
N GLU A 65 2.13 9.65 1.25
CA GLU A 65 2.93 10.80 0.83
C GLU A 65 2.60 12.05 1.66
N VAL A 66 1.31 12.37 1.81
CA VAL A 66 0.85 13.48 2.68
C VAL A 66 1.26 13.26 4.14
N GLY A 67 1.10 12.03 4.64
CA GLY A 67 1.51 11.66 5.99
C GLY A 67 3.01 11.83 6.23
N GLN A 68 3.84 11.44 5.25
CA GLN A 68 5.29 11.59 5.30
C GLN A 68 5.70 13.07 5.29
N ALA A 69 5.11 13.90 4.43
CA ALA A 69 5.37 15.33 4.40
C ALA A 69 5.08 16.00 5.75
N LYS A 70 3.95 15.65 6.39
CA LYS A 70 3.59 16.14 7.72
C LYS A 70 4.53 15.65 8.83
N LEU A 71 5.05 14.43 8.71
CA LEU A 71 6.06 13.92 9.65
C LEU A 71 7.38 14.66 9.50
N THR A 72 7.83 14.92 8.27
CA THR A 72 9.02 15.72 7.99
C THR A 72 8.91 17.11 8.63
N GLU A 73 7.80 17.81 8.41
CA GLU A 73 7.55 19.14 9.02
C GLU A 73 7.61 19.08 10.56
N LYS A 74 7.00 18.06 11.18
CA LYS A 74 7.05 17.88 12.63
C LYS A 74 8.48 17.63 13.14
N VAL A 75 9.27 16.84 12.41
CA VAL A 75 10.66 16.54 12.75
C VAL A 75 11.52 17.80 12.67
N GLU A 76 11.38 18.60 11.60
CA GLU A 76 12.05 19.90 11.47
C GLU A 76 11.65 20.87 12.59
N GLY A 77 10.35 20.89 12.96
CA GLY A 77 9.86 21.67 14.09
C GLY A 77 10.46 21.24 15.43
N ILE A 78 10.67 19.93 15.64
CA ILE A 78 11.35 19.40 16.83
C ILE A 78 12.82 19.81 16.84
N ASP A 79 13.53 19.67 15.72
CA ASP A 79 14.93 20.07 15.58
C ASP A 79 15.14 21.56 15.93
N ASN A 80 14.28 22.44 15.42
CA ASN A 80 14.32 23.87 15.73
C ASN A 80 14.07 24.17 17.21
N ARG A 81 13.08 23.50 17.83
CA ARG A 81 12.80 23.65 19.27
C ARG A 81 13.96 23.16 20.12
N LEU A 82 14.60 22.06 19.73
CA LEU A 82 15.77 21.52 20.42
C LEU A 82 16.94 22.51 20.38
N LYS A 83 17.26 23.06 19.20
CA LYS A 83 18.28 24.12 19.04
C LYS A 83 18.00 25.34 19.92
N SER A 84 16.74 25.79 19.98
CA SER A 84 16.33 26.92 20.83
C SER A 84 16.52 26.62 22.32
N VAL A 85 16.17 25.41 22.76
CA VAL A 85 16.34 24.95 24.14
C VAL A 85 17.83 24.85 24.50
N GLU A 86 18.67 24.26 23.64
CA GLU A 86 20.12 24.17 23.84
C GLU A 86 20.78 25.56 23.93
N GLY A 87 20.42 26.47 23.03
CA GLY A 87 20.94 27.84 23.04
C GLY A 87 20.53 28.63 24.29
N THR A 88 19.27 28.54 24.69
CA THR A 88 18.76 29.23 25.89
C THR A 88 19.42 28.71 27.15
N GLN A 89 19.55 27.39 27.30
CA GLN A 89 20.22 26.78 28.45
C GLN A 89 21.70 27.19 28.53
N LYS A 90 22.42 27.19 27.40
CA LYS A 90 23.82 27.65 27.38
C LYS A 90 23.96 29.10 27.88
N ASN A 91 23.08 29.99 27.44
CA ASN A 91 23.09 31.40 27.86
C ASN A 91 22.71 31.58 29.34
N GLN A 92 21.72 30.82 29.83
CA GLN A 92 21.33 30.84 31.24
C GLN A 92 22.47 30.34 32.14
N VAL A 93 23.12 29.23 31.78
CA VAL A 93 24.28 28.70 32.52
C VAL A 93 25.42 29.72 32.59
N TRP A 94 25.76 30.36 31.47
CA TRP A 94 26.76 31.43 31.44
C TRP A 94 26.42 32.61 32.36
N THR A 95 25.15 33.02 32.35
CA THR A 95 24.67 34.12 33.21
C THR A 95 24.82 33.77 34.69
N LEU A 96 24.47 32.54 35.08
CA LEU A 96 24.64 32.06 36.46
C LEU A 96 26.11 32.01 36.89
N ILE A 97 27.02 31.59 36.00
CA ILE A 97 28.47 31.59 36.28
C ILE A 97 28.97 33.00 36.58
N ILE A 98 28.60 33.99 35.76
CA ILE A 98 29.00 35.41 35.95
C ILE A 98 28.45 35.94 37.28
N LEU A 99 27.18 35.66 37.58
CA LEU A 99 26.54 36.08 38.82
C LEU A 99 27.27 35.50 40.04
N LEU A 100 27.58 34.21 40.04
CA LEU A 100 28.31 33.56 41.13
C LEU A 100 29.73 34.12 41.29
N ALA A 101 30.47 34.32 40.20
CA ALA A 101 31.82 34.90 40.25
C ALA A 101 31.81 36.31 40.86
N SER A 102 30.83 37.14 40.48
CA SER A 102 30.67 38.49 41.04
C SER A 102 30.33 38.48 42.56
N ALA A 103 29.50 37.54 42.99
CA ALA A 103 29.15 37.36 44.41
C ALA A 103 30.37 36.93 45.25
N ILE A 104 31.21 36.03 44.71
CA ILE A 104 32.45 35.60 45.37
C ILE A 104 33.45 36.76 45.47
N ALA A 105 33.65 37.52 44.38
CA ALA A 105 34.57 38.67 44.38
C ALA A 105 34.17 39.74 45.40
N THR A 106 32.87 40.08 45.46
CA THR A 106 32.35 41.06 46.43
C THR A 106 32.45 40.58 47.88
N ALA A 107 32.18 39.30 48.15
CA ALA A 107 32.37 38.72 49.48
C ALA A 107 33.85 38.70 49.90
N GLY A 108 34.75 38.32 48.99
CA GLY A 108 36.20 38.32 49.23
C GLY A 108 36.76 39.72 49.50
N TRP A 109 36.33 40.73 48.72
CA TRP A 109 36.66 42.14 48.97
C TRP A 109 36.21 42.58 50.36
N LYS A 110 34.96 42.27 50.73
CA LYS A 110 34.43 42.61 52.06
C LYS A 110 35.30 42.00 53.16
N VAL A 111 35.65 40.71 53.09
CA VAL A 111 36.48 40.04 54.10
C VAL A 111 37.90 40.62 54.17
N PHE A 112 38.53 40.93 53.03
CA PHE A 112 39.90 41.47 52.99
C PHE A 112 39.98 42.91 53.51
N PHE A 113 39.01 43.77 53.18
CA PHE A 113 39.01 45.18 53.58
C PHE A 113 38.27 45.48 54.89
N SER A 114 37.41 44.59 55.40
CA SER A 114 36.79 44.73 56.73
C SER A 114 37.56 44.01 57.84
N GLY A 115 38.60 43.25 57.51
CA GLY A 115 39.44 42.49 58.45
C GLY A 115 40.67 43.23 58.96
N ASN A 116 40.91 44.47 58.54
CA ASN A 116 41.98 45.32 59.05
C ASN A 116 41.37 46.57 59.72
N PRO A 117 41.62 46.82 61.02
CA PRO A 117 41.16 48.03 61.71
C PRO A 117 41.77 49.30 61.12
#